data_AF-A0A429X9W3-F1
#
_entry.id   AF-A0A429X9W3-F1
#
_cell.length_a   1.000
_cell.length_b   1.000
_cell.length_c   1.000
_cell.angle_alpha   90.00
_cell.angle_beta   90.00
_cell.angle_gamma   90.00
#
_symmetry.space_group_name_H-M   'P 1'
#
loop_
_entity.id
_entity.type
_entity.pdbx_description
1 polymer ?
#
loop_
_entity_poly.entity_id
_entity_poly.type
_entity_poly.pdbx_seq_one_letter_code
_entity_poly.pdbx_strand_id
1 'polypeptide(L)'
;MRTFRTLAQAEKDRDKLQDYINLIEHYQPKTLTQYVVFEYALQGNLQKVADNLNRRGIHADAEPLTPDLVKEFLMTTPQKEDELHKQVRSLYLKRTRPARRKS
;
A
#
# COMPACT_ATOMS: atom_id res chain seq x y z
N MET A 1 1.14 8.65 20.24
CA MET A 1 1.88 9.81 20.78
C MET A 1 1.96 10.88 19.70
N ARG A 2 1.55 12.12 19.99
CA ARG A 2 1.90 13.26 19.12
C ARG A 2 3.35 13.62 19.44
N THR A 3 4.25 13.31 18.51
CA THR A 3 5.65 13.72 18.60
C THR A 3 5.72 15.24 18.44
N PHE A 4 6.49 15.93 19.29
CA PHE A 4 6.77 17.35 19.11
C PHE A 4 7.44 17.58 17.74
N ARG A 5 7.02 18.63 17.02
CA ARG A 5 7.53 19.00 15.70
C ARG A 5 7.81 20.49 15.65
N THR A 6 8.92 20.87 15.05
CA THR A 6 9.17 22.28 14.67
C THR A 6 8.35 22.66 13.43
N LEU A 7 8.20 23.96 13.15
CA LEU A 7 7.53 24.45 11.94
C LEU A 7 8.12 23.82 10.67
N ALA A 8 9.45 23.87 10.52
CA ALA A 8 10.15 23.28 9.38
C ALA A 8 9.92 21.75 9.24
N GLN A 9 9.81 21.03 10.36
CA GLN A 9 9.48 19.60 10.33
C GLN A 9 8.02 19.37 9.90
N ALA A 10 7.09 20.21 10.37
CA ALA A 10 5.69 20.12 10.00
C ALA A 10 5.47 20.42 8.50
N GLU A 11 6.14 21.43 7.95
CA GLU A 11 6.12 21.74 6.51
C GLU A 11 6.69 20.59 5.68
N LYS A 12 7.83 20.04 6.09
CA LYS A 12 8.42 18.88 5.41
C LYS A 12 7.53 17.64 5.46
N ASP A 13 6.82 17.43 6.57
CA ASP A 13 5.85 16.33 6.69
C ASP A 13 4.62 16.57 5.81
N ARG A 14 4.13 17.81 5.73
CA ARG A 14 3.04 18.20 4.81
C ARG A 14 3.43 17.89 3.36
N ASP A 15 4.61 18.32 2.92
CA ASP A 15 5.03 18.16 1.53
C ASP A 15 5.13 16.68 1.16
N LYS A 16 5.73 15.84 2.02
CA LYS A 16 5.78 14.38 1.83
C LYS A 16 4.39 13.73 1.75
N LEU A 17 3.46 14.20 2.58
CA LEU A 17 2.08 13.69 2.56
C LEU A 17 1.38 14.11 1.26
N GLN A 18 1.60 15.34 0.80
CA GLN A 18 1.05 15.82 -0.46
C GLN A 18 1.63 15.02 -1.65
N ASP A 19 2.93 14.75 -1.67
CA ASP A 19 3.56 13.91 -2.70
C ASP A 19 2.95 12.50 -2.73
N TYR A 20 2.70 11.92 -1.55
CA TYR A 20 2.07 10.59 -1.45
C TYR A 20 0.60 10.62 -1.91
N ILE A 21 -0.15 11.67 -1.59
CA ILE A 21 -1.52 11.88 -2.08
C ILE A 21 -1.52 11.97 -3.60
N ASN A 22 -0.66 12.82 -4.17
CA ASN A 22 -0.53 12.99 -5.61
C ASN A 22 -0.21 11.66 -6.30
N LEU A 23 0.69 10.87 -5.70
CA LEU A 23 1.07 9.56 -6.21
C LEU A 23 -0.11 8.58 -6.24
N ILE A 24 -0.99 8.60 -5.23
CA ILE A 24 -2.21 7.77 -5.21
C ILE A 24 -3.22 8.28 -6.24
N GLU A 25 -3.53 9.58 -6.25
CA GLU A 25 -4.58 10.15 -7.11
C GLU A 25 -4.30 9.98 -8.60
N HIS A 26 -3.03 9.98 -9.00
CA HIS A 26 -2.62 9.82 -10.40
C HIS A 26 -2.18 8.38 -10.73
N TYR A 27 -2.29 7.43 -9.79
CA TYR A 27 -1.86 6.06 -10.02
C TYR A 27 -2.80 5.34 -10.98
N GLN A 28 -2.26 4.81 -12.08
CA GLN A 28 -3.02 4.04 -13.07
C GLN A 28 -2.55 2.58 -13.06
N PRO A 29 -3.21 1.70 -12.28
CA PRO A 29 -2.82 0.30 -12.19
C PRO A 29 -3.06 -0.42 -13.51
N LYS A 30 -2.08 -1.19 -13.97
CA LYS A 30 -2.15 -1.99 -15.22
C LYS A 30 -2.02 -3.49 -14.98
N THR A 31 -1.39 -3.89 -13.88
CA THR A 31 -1.23 -5.30 -13.50
C THR A 31 -2.00 -5.61 -12.23
N LEU A 32 -2.30 -6.88 -12.00
CA LEU A 32 -2.95 -7.34 -10.76
C LEU A 32 -2.23 -6.84 -9.51
N THR A 33 -0.90 -6.92 -9.48
CA THR A 33 -0.07 -6.41 -8.39
C THR A 33 -0.31 -4.91 -8.15
N GLN A 34 -0.39 -4.11 -9.22
CA GLN A 34 -0.64 -2.68 -9.12
C GLN A 34 -2.06 -2.37 -8.62
N TYR A 35 -3.08 -3.14 -9.05
CA TYR A 35 -4.43 -3.03 -8.50
C TYR A 35 -4.46 -3.32 -7.00
N VAL A 36 -3.74 -4.37 -6.57
CA VAL A 36 -3.61 -4.72 -5.14
C VAL A 36 -2.94 -3.59 -4.35
N VAL A 37 -1.81 -3.06 -4.85
CA VAL A 37 -1.08 -1.97 -4.22
C VAL A 37 -1.96 -0.71 -4.11
N PHE A 38 -2.65 -0.35 -5.19
CA PHE A 38 -3.51 0.83 -5.24
C PHE A 38 -4.68 0.71 -4.26
N GLU A 39 -5.41 -0.40 -4.30
CA GLU A 39 -6.54 -0.61 -3.39
C GLU A 39 -6.07 -0.66 -1.93
N TYR A 40 -4.89 -1.21 -1.66
CA TYR A 40 -4.31 -1.19 -0.31
C TYR A 40 -3.95 0.22 0.14
N ALA A 41 -3.43 1.08 -0.75
CA ALA A 41 -3.16 2.48 -0.43
C ALA A 41 -4.43 3.24 -0.02
N LEU A 42 -5.58 2.88 -0.59
CA LEU A 42 -6.89 3.46 -0.27
C LEU A 42 -7.49 2.90 1.03
N GLN A 43 -7.41 1.58 1.25
CA GLN A 43 -8.16 0.91 2.32
C GLN A 43 -7.32 0.60 3.58
N GLY A 44 -6.01 0.40 3.42
CA GLY A 44 -5.09 0.02 4.49
C GLY A 44 -5.35 -1.36 5.14
N ASN A 45 -6.26 -2.17 4.61
CA ASN A 45 -6.69 -3.45 5.18
C ASN A 45 -6.73 -4.56 4.12
N LEU A 46 -6.06 -5.69 4.38
CA LEU A 46 -5.91 -6.80 3.43
C LEU A 46 -7.25 -7.46 3.07
N GLN A 47 -8.13 -7.66 4.05
CA GLN A 47 -9.45 -8.24 3.82
C GLN A 47 -10.29 -7.34 2.92
N LYS A 48 -10.35 -6.04 3.23
CA LYS A 48 -11.09 -5.07 2.40
C LYS A 48 -10.57 -5.01 0.97
N VAL A 49 -9.25 -5.12 0.78
CA VAL A 49 -8.64 -5.15 -0.57
C VAL A 49 -9.12 -6.39 -1.34
N ALA A 50 -9.02 -7.57 -0.73
CA ALA A 50 -9.51 -8.80 -1.33
C ALA A 50 -11.01 -8.70 -1.69
N ASP A 51 -11.84 -8.26 -0.75
CA ASP A 51 -13.29 -8.12 -0.94
C ASP A 51 -13.63 -7.10 -2.05
N ASN A 52 -12.92 -5.96 -2.11
CA ASN A 52 -13.16 -4.92 -3.11
C ASN A 52 -12.75 -5.38 -4.51
N LEU A 53 -11.57 -5.98 -4.65
CA LEU A 53 -11.07 -6.43 -5.94
C LEU A 53 -11.88 -7.61 -6.47
N ASN A 54 -12.25 -8.56 -5.61
CA ASN A 54 -13.12 -9.67 -6.00
C ASN A 54 -14.50 -9.18 -6.46
N ARG A 55 -15.10 -8.20 -5.77
CA ARG A 55 -16.36 -7.58 -6.19
C ARG A 55 -16.26 -6.86 -7.53
N ARG A 56 -15.07 -6.40 -7.91
CA ARG A 56 -14.78 -5.77 -9.21
C ARG A 56 -14.41 -6.78 -10.30
N GLY A 57 -14.44 -8.08 -10.02
CA GLY A 57 -14.06 -9.14 -10.95
C GLY A 57 -12.55 -9.27 -11.18
N ILE A 58 -11.73 -8.68 -10.31
CA ILE A 58 -10.27 -8.74 -10.38
C ILE A 58 -9.81 -9.92 -9.53
N HIS A 59 -9.27 -10.95 -10.20
CA HIS A 59 -8.94 -12.26 -9.62
C HIS A 59 -7.52 -12.69 -10.03
N ALA A 60 -6.96 -13.67 -9.31
CA ALA A 60 -5.71 -14.32 -9.68
C ALA A 60 -6.03 -15.64 -10.38
N ASP A 61 -5.79 -15.74 -11.69
CA ASP A 61 -5.95 -16.98 -12.46
C ASP A 61 -7.29 -17.72 -12.23
N ALA A 62 -8.38 -16.94 -12.19
CA ALA A 62 -9.76 -17.36 -11.91
C ALA A 62 -10.11 -17.73 -10.45
N GLU A 63 -9.16 -17.60 -9.51
CA GLU A 63 -9.42 -17.73 -8.09
C GLU A 63 -9.63 -16.37 -7.40
N PRO A 64 -10.55 -16.29 -6.42
CA PRO A 64 -10.74 -15.09 -5.64
C PRO A 64 -9.49 -14.76 -4.83
N LEU A 65 -9.15 -13.48 -4.78
CA LEU A 65 -8.07 -12.98 -3.94
C LEU A 65 -8.37 -13.26 -2.47
N THR A 66 -7.38 -13.75 -1.75
CA THR A 66 -7.41 -13.93 -0.29
C THR A 66 -6.52 -12.88 0.38
N PRO A 67 -6.69 -12.60 1.69
CA PRO A 67 -5.81 -11.67 2.40
C PRO A 67 -4.33 -12.06 2.35
N ASP A 68 -4.03 -13.35 2.31
CA ASP A 68 -2.65 -13.86 2.21
C ASP A 68 -2.07 -13.62 0.82
N LEU A 69 -2.84 -13.88 -0.25
CA LEU A 69 -2.42 -13.53 -1.62
C LEU A 69 -2.19 -12.02 -1.77
N VAL A 70 -3.09 -11.19 -1.23
CA VAL A 70 -2.92 -9.72 -1.22
C VAL A 70 -1.61 -9.33 -0.56
N LYS A 71 -1.28 -9.95 0.59
CA LYS A 71 -0.01 -9.73 1.29
C LYS A 71 1.18 -10.16 0.44
N GLU A 72 1.11 -11.30 -0.25
CA GLU A 72 2.16 -11.76 -1.15
C GLU A 72 2.42 -10.75 -2.26
N PHE A 73 1.37 -10.30 -2.95
CA PHE A 73 1.48 -9.25 -3.98
C PHE A 73 2.12 -7.97 -3.45
N LEU A 74 1.72 -7.48 -2.27
CA LEU A 74 2.33 -6.30 -1.64
C LEU A 74 3.83 -6.49 -1.34
N MET A 75 4.23 -7.72 -1.04
CA MET A 75 5.60 -8.06 -0.63
C MET A 75 6.55 -8.35 -1.80
N THR A 76 6.03 -8.52 -3.02
CA THR A 76 6.84 -8.66 -4.24
C THR A 76 7.78 -7.46 -4.44
N THR A 77 8.84 -7.67 -5.22
CA THR A 77 9.79 -6.60 -5.56
C THR A 77 9.12 -5.59 -6.48
N PRO A 78 9.01 -4.30 -6.06
CA PRO A 78 8.45 -3.27 -6.92
C PRO A 78 9.23 -3.11 -8.21
N GLN A 79 8.53 -2.80 -9.30
CA GLN A 79 9.19 -2.36 -10.52
C GLN A 79 9.94 -1.04 -10.27
N LYS A 80 10.99 -0.79 -11.06
CA LYS A 80 11.85 0.38 -10.86
C LYS A 80 11.07 1.70 -10.91
N GLU A 81 10.04 1.78 -11.74
CA GLU A 81 9.22 2.99 -11.90
C GLU A 81 7.97 3.02 -11.00
N ASP A 82 7.70 1.95 -10.23
CA ASP A 82 6.51 1.84 -9.40
C ASP A 82 6.74 2.45 -8.00
N GLU A 83 6.72 3.77 -7.94
CA GLU A 83 6.95 4.51 -6.70
C GLU A 83 5.88 4.23 -5.65
N LEU A 84 4.62 4.02 -6.04
CA LEU A 84 3.54 3.76 -5.08
C LEU A 84 3.79 2.43 -4.37
N HIS A 85 4.14 1.38 -5.13
CA HIS A 85 4.43 0.08 -4.55
C HIS A 85 5.62 0.13 -3.59
N LYS A 86 6.69 0.87 -3.93
CA LYS A 86 7.82 1.09 -3.01
C LYS A 86 7.38 1.72 -1.69
N GLN A 87 6.57 2.78 -1.76
CA GLN A 87 6.09 3.49 -0.58
C GLN A 87 5.17 2.60 0.28
N VAL A 88 4.15 2.00 -0.34
CA VAL A 88 3.17 1.14 0.33
C VAL A 88 3.87 -0.04 1.01
N ARG A 89 4.79 -0.71 0.31
CA ARG A 89 5.56 -1.83 0.87
C ARG A 89 6.36 -1.38 2.10
N SER A 90 7.08 -0.27 2.01
CA SER A 90 7.85 0.29 3.12
C SER A 90 6.97 0.61 4.34
N LEU A 91 5.81 1.23 4.12
CA LEU A 91 4.85 1.54 5.18
C LEU A 91 4.24 0.28 5.80
N TYR A 92 3.90 -0.73 4.99
CA TYR A 92 3.40 -2.02 5.46
C TYR A 92 4.43 -2.75 6.33
N LEU A 93 5.69 -2.79 5.89
CA LEU A 93 6.80 -3.38 6.65
C LEU A 93 6.98 -2.67 8.00
N LYS A 94 6.97 -1.33 8.01
CA LYS A 94 7.06 -0.53 9.25
C LYS A 94 5.92 -0.84 10.21
N ARG A 95 4.69 -0.92 9.70
CA ARG A 95 3.49 -1.22 10.49
C ARG A 95 3.54 -2.61 11.13
N THR A 96 4.00 -3.61 10.38
CA THR A 96 4.01 -5.02 10.82
C THR A 96 5.28 -5.43 11.56
N ARG A 97 6.31 -4.58 11.59
CA ARG A 97 7.58 -4.82 12.31
C ARG A 97 7.41 -5.25 13.77
N PRO A 98 6.51 -4.67 14.60
CA PRO A 98 6.36 -5.07 16.00
C PRO A 98 5.91 -6.53 16.16
N ALA A 99 5.05 -7.02 15.27
CA ALA A 99 4.57 -8.40 15.30
C ALA A 99 5.68 -9.39 14.88
N ARG A 100 6.50 -9.04 13.88
CA ARG A 100 7.60 -9.89 13.39
C ARG A 100 8.76 -10.05 14.37
N ARG A 101 8.94 -9.12 15.30
CA ARG A 101 9.99 -9.21 16.33
C ARG A 101 9.65 -10.18 17.48
N LYS A 102 8.39 -10.61 17.57
CA LYS A 102 7.90 -11.52 18.61
C LYS A 102 7.73 -12.96 18.13
N SER A 103 7.92 -13.20 16.83
CA SER A 103 7.95 -14.52 16.19
C SER A 103 9.38 -14.96 15.99
#